data_AF-A0A3D4D090-F1
#
_entry.id   AF-A0A3D4D090-F1
#
_cell.length_a   1.000
_cell.length_b   1.000
_cell.length_c   1.000
_cell.angle_alpha   90.00
_cell.angle_beta   90.00
_cell.angle_gamma   90.00
#
_symmetry.space_group_name_H-M   'P 1'
#
loop_
_entity.id
_entity.type
_entity.pdbx_description
1 polymer ?
#
loop_
_entity_poly.entity_id
_entity_poly.type
_entity_poly.pdbx_seq_one_letter_code
_entity_poly.pdbx_strand_id
1 'polypeptide(L)'
;MVSLGITVWTQRHRLTTSIEQLLVSQRSSEPAPDLATYRTLSRDLEQHRQRLGQSYLKAPIGPERNALLTQTRELLQMSLPRLMRCWLGTPWDFNGTAHEPGTGKVACGYFVSSVLQDAGFEVEWA
;
A
#
# COMPACT_ATOMS: atom_id res chain seq x y z
N MET A 1 29.35 50.34 18.54
CA MET A 1 29.09 49.64 17.26
C MET A 1 28.85 48.14 17.49
N VAL A 2 27.74 47.73 18.12
CA VAL A 2 27.43 46.28 18.35
C VAL A 2 25.97 45.91 17.99
N SER A 3 25.08 46.87 17.80
CA SER A 3 23.64 46.60 17.69
C SER A 3 23.13 46.03 16.35
N LEU A 4 23.95 45.95 15.30
CA LEU A 4 23.54 45.45 13.98
C LEU A 4 23.73 43.94 13.79
N GLY A 5 24.55 43.28 14.61
CA GLY A 5 24.82 41.84 14.48
C GLY A 5 23.72 40.93 15.05
N ILE A 6 22.99 41.41 16.06
CA ILE A 6 21.98 40.62 16.79
C ILE A 6 20.66 40.53 16.00
N THR A 7 20.32 41.58 15.25
CA THR A 7 19.10 41.65 14.42
C THR A 7 19.15 40.69 13.23
N VAL A 8 20.33 40.53 12.61
CA VAL A 8 20.52 39.62 11.46
C VAL A 8 20.49 38.15 11.89
N TRP A 9 20.99 37.82 13.09
CA TRP A 9 21.02 36.45 13.60
C TRP A 9 19.62 35.93 13.99
N THR A 10 18.84 36.77 14.67
CA THR A 10 17.45 36.45 15.05
C THR A 10 16.52 36.35 13.84
N GLN A 11 16.75 37.17 12.80
CA GLN A 11 15.98 37.09 11.56
C GLN A 11 16.29 35.84 10.73
N ARG A 12 17.57 35.41 10.67
CA ARG A 12 17.96 34.14 10.03
C ARG A 12 17.36 32.92 10.73
N HIS A 13 17.36 32.88 12.06
CA HIS A 13 16.78 31.77 12.82
C HIS A 13 15.25 31.69 12.65
N ARG A 14 14.56 32.84 12.60
CA ARG A 14 13.10 32.86 12.35
C ARG A 14 12.72 32.36 10.97
N LEU A 15 13.55 32.61 9.96
CA LEU A 15 13.33 32.13 8.59
C LEU A 15 13.56 30.63 8.48
N THR A 16 14.60 30.07 9.11
CA THR A 16 14.86 28.62 9.11
C THR A 16 13.75 27.83 9.79
N THR A 17 13.25 28.29 10.95
CA THR A 17 12.14 27.61 11.65
C THR A 17 10.84 27.65 10.86
N SER A 18 10.57 28.73 10.13
CA SER A 18 9.35 28.86 9.33
C SER A 18 9.37 27.94 8.10
N ILE A 19 10.54 27.79 7.46
CA ILE A 19 10.74 26.85 6.35
C ILE A 19 10.63 25.40 6.85
N GLU A 20 11.22 25.07 7.99
CA GLU A 20 11.10 23.74 8.60
C GLU A 20 9.65 23.39 8.96
N GLN A 21 8.89 24.33 9.52
CA GLN A 21 7.47 24.14 9.84
C GLN A 21 6.61 23.91 8.59
N LEU A 22 6.86 24.65 7.50
CA LEU A 22 6.17 24.43 6.23
C LEU A 22 6.54 23.06 5.62
N LEU A 23 7.81 22.67 5.69
CA LEU A 23 8.29 21.37 5.21
C LEU A 23 7.79 20.18 6.05
N VAL A 24 7.50 20.40 7.34
CA VAL A 24 6.85 19.42 8.23
C VAL A 24 5.36 19.34 7.93
N SER A 25 4.68 20.48 7.80
CA SER A 25 3.26 20.55 7.47
C SER A 25 2.93 19.92 6.11
N GLN A 26 3.79 20.12 5.10
CA GLN A 26 3.67 19.46 3.80
C GLN A 26 3.93 17.95 3.85
N ARG A 27 4.65 17.46 4.86
CA ARG A 27 4.94 16.03 5.05
C ARG A 27 3.91 15.29 5.91
N SER A 28 3.02 16.02 6.57
CA SER A 28 2.14 15.49 7.62
C SER A 28 0.69 15.32 7.16
N SER A 29 0.43 15.23 5.85
CA SER A 29 -0.85 14.69 5.40
C SER A 29 -0.97 13.26 5.92
N GLU A 30 -1.99 12.99 6.75
CA GLU A 30 -2.30 11.62 7.14
C GLU A 30 -2.45 10.74 5.90
N PRO A 31 -1.98 9.48 5.94
CA PRO A 31 -2.21 8.57 4.84
C PRO A 31 -3.72 8.49 4.57
N ALA A 32 -4.10 8.61 3.31
CA ALA A 32 -5.49 8.47 2.87
C ALA A 32 -5.66 7.14 2.11
N PRO A 33 -6.83 6.48 2.23
CA PRO A 33 -7.12 5.28 1.45
C PRO A 33 -7.07 5.56 -0.05
N ASP A 34 -6.54 4.60 -0.82
CA ASP A 34 -6.41 4.72 -2.27
C ASP A 34 -7.14 3.58 -3.00
N LEU A 35 -8.46 3.73 -3.09
CA LEU A 35 -9.33 2.77 -3.76
C LEU A 35 -9.04 2.63 -5.27
N ALA A 36 -8.68 3.74 -5.93
CA ALA A 36 -8.46 3.74 -7.37
C ALA A 36 -7.21 2.93 -7.74
N THR A 37 -6.11 3.12 -7.01
CA THR A 37 -4.90 2.32 -7.16
C THR A 37 -5.17 0.87 -6.76
N TYR A 38 -5.89 0.63 -5.66
CA TYR A 38 -6.23 -0.72 -5.22
C TYR A 38 -6.93 -1.53 -6.32
N ARG A 39 -8.00 -1.00 -6.90
CA ARG A 39 -8.73 -1.65 -8.00
C ARG A 39 -7.87 -1.91 -9.23
N THR A 40 -6.96 -0.98 -9.54
CA THR A 40 -6.01 -1.16 -10.64
C THR A 40 -5.05 -2.31 -10.36
N LEU A 41 -4.44 -2.33 -9.17
CA LEU A 41 -3.51 -3.37 -8.75
C LEU A 41 -4.17 -4.76 -8.67
N SER A 42 -5.39 -4.86 -8.12
CA SER A 42 -6.12 -6.14 -8.01
C SER A 42 -6.42 -6.71 -9.40
N ARG A 43 -6.89 -5.87 -10.33
CA ARG A 43 -7.13 -6.28 -11.73
C ARG A 43 -5.85 -6.73 -12.42
N ASP A 44 -4.76 -5.98 -12.25
CA ASP A 44 -3.48 -6.34 -12.85
C ASP A 44 -2.96 -7.66 -12.27
N LEU A 45 -3.04 -7.85 -10.95
CA LEU A 45 -2.66 -9.09 -10.28
C LEU A 45 -3.46 -10.28 -10.81
N GLU A 46 -4.78 -10.15 -10.94
CA GLU A 46 -5.65 -11.20 -11.47
C GLU A 46 -5.25 -11.60 -12.90
N GLN A 47 -4.98 -10.61 -13.77
CA GLN A 47 -4.53 -10.90 -15.13
C GLN A 47 -3.21 -11.68 -15.17
N HIS A 48 -2.23 -11.32 -14.32
CA HIS A 48 -0.97 -12.04 -14.24
C HIS A 48 -1.15 -13.44 -13.66
N ARG A 49 -1.98 -13.58 -12.61
CA ARG A 49 -2.31 -14.86 -11.97
C ARG A 49 -2.95 -15.82 -12.98
N GLN A 50 -3.91 -15.36 -13.77
CA GLN A 50 -4.55 -16.18 -14.82
C GLN A 50 -3.55 -16.66 -15.87
N ARG A 51 -2.65 -15.77 -16.36
CA ARG A 51 -1.63 -16.15 -17.36
C ARG A 51 -0.63 -17.17 -16.82
N LEU A 52 -0.13 -16.95 -15.60
CA LEU A 52 0.80 -17.89 -14.95
C LEU A 52 0.12 -19.23 -14.66
N GLY A 53 -1.12 -19.21 -14.18
CA GLY A 53 -1.91 -20.43 -13.94
C GLY A 53 -2.17 -21.24 -15.21
N GLN A 54 -2.55 -20.59 -16.31
CA GLN A 54 -2.72 -21.26 -17.60
C GLN A 54 -1.40 -21.87 -18.11
N SER A 55 -0.28 -21.16 -17.91
CA SER A 55 1.04 -21.67 -18.29
C SER A 55 1.45 -22.86 -17.43
N TYR A 56 1.18 -22.80 -16.12
CA TYR A 56 1.48 -23.89 -15.17
C TYR A 56 0.74 -25.18 -15.52
N LEU A 57 -0.54 -25.07 -15.88
CA LEU A 57 -1.37 -26.24 -16.26
C LEU A 57 -0.87 -26.92 -17.55
N LYS A 58 -0.25 -26.16 -18.46
CA LYS A 58 0.31 -26.67 -19.72
C LYS A 58 1.74 -27.21 -19.57
N ALA A 59 2.50 -26.70 -18.60
CA ALA A 59 3.90 -27.05 -18.41
C ALA A 59 4.08 -28.50 -17.91
N PRO A 60 5.03 -29.27 -18.47
CA PRO A 60 5.38 -30.58 -17.96
C PRO A 60 5.95 -30.49 -16.53
N ILE A 61 5.88 -31.59 -15.78
CA ILE A 61 6.52 -31.67 -14.47
C ILE A 61 8.04 -31.60 -14.68
N GLY A 62 8.69 -30.59 -14.10
CA GLY A 62 10.12 -30.38 -14.26
C GLY A 62 10.56 -28.93 -13.99
N PRO A 63 11.77 -28.56 -14.46
CA PRO A 63 12.34 -27.23 -14.23
C PRO A 63 11.47 -26.06 -14.70
N GLU A 64 10.74 -26.24 -15.81
CA GLU A 64 9.83 -25.21 -16.35
C GLU A 64 8.68 -24.90 -15.38
N ARG A 65 8.05 -25.94 -14.82
CA ARG A 65 7.01 -25.77 -13.80
C ARG A 65 7.54 -25.10 -12.53
N ASN A 66 8.76 -25.43 -12.12
CA ASN A 66 9.42 -24.78 -10.98
C ASN A 66 9.69 -23.29 -11.25
N ALA A 67 10.10 -22.92 -12.46
CA ALA A 67 10.29 -21.53 -12.84
C ALA A 67 8.99 -20.72 -12.80
N LEU A 68 7.86 -21.32 -13.19
CA LEU A 68 6.53 -20.69 -13.07
C LEU A 68 6.11 -20.49 -11.61
N LEU A 69 6.42 -21.44 -10.73
CA LEU A 69 6.18 -21.29 -9.28
C LEU A 69 7.03 -20.17 -8.68
N THR A 70 8.29 -20.04 -9.10
CA THR A 70 9.16 -18.92 -8.68
C THR A 70 8.58 -17.58 -9.14
N GLN A 71 8.18 -17.45 -10.41
CA GLN A 71 7.55 -16.23 -10.93
C GLN A 71 6.25 -15.87 -10.17
N THR A 72 5.45 -16.88 -9.84
CA THR A 72 4.21 -16.69 -9.07
C THR A 72 4.50 -16.18 -7.66
N ARG A 73 5.54 -16.72 -7.00
CA ARG A 73 5.99 -16.25 -5.68
C ARG A 73 6.42 -14.80 -5.73
N GLU A 74 7.24 -14.42 -6.70
CA GLU A 74 7.75 -13.06 -6.87
C GLU A 74 6.61 -12.07 -7.13
N LEU A 75 5.65 -12.43 -8.00
CA LEU A 75 4.46 -11.64 -8.27
C LEU A 75 3.68 -11.34 -6.98
N LEU A 76 3.42 -12.36 -6.15
CA LEU A 76 2.70 -12.19 -4.88
C LEU A 76 3.47 -11.33 -3.88
N GLN A 77 4.78 -11.59 -3.72
CA GLN A 77 5.66 -10.83 -2.83
C GLN A 77 5.72 -9.33 -3.19
N MET A 78 5.63 -9.01 -4.48
CA MET A 78 5.60 -7.63 -4.97
C MET A 78 4.21 -7.00 -4.88
N SER A 79 3.14 -7.76 -5.12
CA SER A 79 1.78 -7.22 -5.26
C SER A 79 1.07 -7.02 -3.93
N LEU A 80 1.14 -8.01 -3.02
CA LEU A 80 0.40 -7.96 -1.75
C LEU A 80 0.76 -6.74 -0.89
N PRO A 81 2.05 -6.37 -0.69
CA PRO A 81 2.38 -5.17 0.08
C PRO A 81 1.88 -3.89 -0.57
N ARG A 82 1.75 -3.84 -1.91
CA ARG A 82 1.22 -2.67 -2.61
C ARG A 82 -0.29 -2.54 -2.39
N LEU A 83 -1.02 -3.65 -2.50
CA LEU A 83 -2.45 -3.71 -2.18
C LEU A 83 -2.70 -3.30 -0.72
N MET A 84 -1.93 -3.85 0.22
CA MET A 84 -2.04 -3.52 1.64
C MET A 84 -1.83 -2.02 1.93
N ARG A 85 -0.90 -1.36 1.24
CA ARG A 85 -0.65 0.09 1.42
C ARG A 85 -1.83 0.96 1.01
N CYS A 86 -2.66 0.53 0.06
CA CYS A 86 -3.84 1.28 -0.34
C CYS A 86 -4.88 1.40 0.78
N TRP A 87 -4.81 0.55 1.81
CA TRP A 87 -5.70 0.60 2.98
C TRP A 87 -5.27 1.61 4.04
N LEU A 88 -4.07 2.18 3.95
CA LEU A 88 -3.61 3.18 4.91
C LEU A 88 -4.59 4.35 5.00
N GLY A 89 -4.96 4.75 6.21
CA GLY A 89 -6.00 5.76 6.45
C GLY A 89 -7.43 5.21 6.52
N THR A 90 -7.65 3.93 6.23
CA THR A 90 -8.98 3.31 6.40
C THR A 90 -9.25 3.17 7.91
N PRO A 91 -10.36 3.73 8.44
CA PRO A 91 -10.63 3.64 9.87
C PRO A 91 -10.77 2.19 10.33
N TRP A 92 -10.23 1.89 11.50
CA TRP A 92 -10.37 0.57 12.12
C TRP A 92 -11.64 0.48 12.99
N ASP A 93 -12.24 -0.71 13.03
CA ASP A 93 -13.30 -1.06 13.98
C ASP A 93 -13.31 -2.57 14.21
N PHE A 94 -13.60 -3.02 15.43
CA PHE A 94 -13.69 -4.44 15.75
C PHE A 94 -14.75 -5.17 14.90
N ASN A 95 -15.86 -4.49 14.60
CA ASN A 95 -16.93 -5.02 13.76
C ASN A 95 -16.86 -4.45 12.32
N GLY A 96 -15.70 -3.94 11.91
CA GLY A 96 -15.53 -3.32 10.60
C GLY A 96 -15.59 -4.36 9.48
N THR A 97 -16.53 -4.16 8.55
CA THR A 97 -16.79 -5.07 7.42
C THR A 97 -16.49 -4.43 6.07
N ALA A 98 -15.63 -3.40 5.99
CA ALA A 98 -15.23 -2.84 4.70
C ALA A 98 -14.44 -3.88 3.88
N HIS A 99 -14.84 -4.05 2.62
CA HIS A 99 -14.22 -4.99 1.66
C HIS A 99 -13.24 -4.27 0.71
N GLU A 100 -13.26 -2.94 0.71
CA GLU A 100 -12.42 -2.10 -0.13
C GLU A 100 -11.85 -0.94 0.71
N PRO A 101 -10.66 -0.40 0.35
CA PRO A 101 -10.08 0.73 1.07
C PRO A 101 -11.01 1.94 1.15
N GLY A 102 -11.16 2.50 2.35
CA GLY A 102 -11.89 3.75 2.57
C GLY A 102 -13.42 3.69 2.38
N THR A 103 -14.02 2.54 2.09
CA THR A 103 -15.48 2.42 1.91
C THR A 103 -16.25 2.29 3.22
N GLY A 104 -15.56 2.32 4.36
CA GLY A 104 -16.11 2.14 5.69
C GLY A 104 -15.01 1.90 6.71
N LYS A 105 -15.37 1.22 7.81
CA LYS A 105 -14.39 0.77 8.80
C LYS A 105 -14.02 -0.69 8.58
N VAL A 106 -12.81 -1.08 8.94
CA VAL A 106 -12.28 -2.43 8.69
C VAL A 106 -11.73 -3.07 9.97
N ALA A 107 -12.04 -4.35 10.19
CA ALA A 107 -11.40 -5.18 11.20
C ALA A 107 -10.10 -5.80 10.65
N CYS A 108 -9.19 -6.25 11.53
CA CYS A 108 -7.92 -6.84 11.09
C CYS A 108 -8.13 -8.08 10.20
N GLY A 109 -9.12 -8.91 10.53
CA GLY A 109 -9.48 -10.09 9.74
C GLY A 109 -10.06 -9.73 8.37
N TYR A 110 -11.01 -8.78 8.32
CA TYR A 110 -11.58 -8.26 7.07
C TYR A 110 -10.51 -7.65 6.16
N PHE A 111 -9.54 -6.92 6.71
CA PHE A 111 -8.43 -6.36 5.94
C PHE A 111 -7.60 -7.45 5.25
N VAL A 112 -7.18 -8.48 6.00
CA VAL A 112 -6.36 -9.57 5.45
C VAL A 112 -7.16 -10.41 4.44
N SER A 113 -8.40 -10.78 4.77
CA SER A 113 -9.25 -11.59 3.90
C SER A 113 -9.60 -10.85 2.60
N SER A 114 -9.93 -9.56 2.66
CA SER A 114 -10.19 -8.75 1.45
C SER A 114 -9.00 -8.75 0.49
N VAL A 115 -7.79 -8.47 1.01
CA VAL A 115 -6.57 -8.44 0.18
C VAL A 115 -6.26 -9.82 -0.42
N LEU A 116 -6.45 -10.91 0.33
CA LEU A 116 -6.20 -12.26 -0.16
C LEU A 116 -7.25 -12.72 -1.18
N GLN A 117 -8.53 -12.41 -0.96
CA GLN A 117 -9.59 -12.72 -1.92
C GLN A 117 -9.38 -11.97 -3.23
N ASP A 118 -9.01 -10.68 -3.18
CA ASP A 118 -8.68 -9.90 -4.38
C ASP A 118 -7.37 -10.33 -5.07
N ALA A 119 -6.51 -11.08 -4.37
CA ALA A 119 -5.36 -11.77 -4.93
C ALA A 119 -5.70 -13.16 -5.52
N GLY A 120 -6.97 -13.57 -5.46
CA GLY A 120 -7.47 -14.83 -6.02
C GLY A 120 -7.34 -16.03 -5.09
N PHE A 121 -7.18 -15.84 -3.79
CA PHE A 121 -7.21 -16.92 -2.80
C PHE A 121 -8.64 -17.15 -2.28
N GLU A 122 -9.01 -18.41 -2.13
CA GLU A 122 -10.28 -18.81 -1.52
C GLU A 122 -10.10 -18.88 0.00
N VAL A 123 -10.44 -17.80 0.70
CA VAL A 123 -10.42 -17.70 2.17
C VAL A 123 -11.77 -17.22 2.67
N GLU A 124 -12.17 -17.68 3.86
CA GLU A 124 -13.41 -17.23 4.50
C GLU A 124 -13.31 -15.78 4.97
N TRP A 125 -14.46 -15.10 5.06
CA TRP A 125 -14.56 -13.81 5.74
C TRP A 125 -14.35 -14.02 7.25
N ALA A 126 -13.47 -13.20 7.84
CA ALA A 126 -13.12 -13.28 9.26
C ALA A 126 -14.02 -12.43 10.15
#